data_AF-A0A969HSD8-F1
#
_entry.id   AF-A0A969HSD8-F1
#
_cell.length_a   1.000
_cell.length_b   1.000
_cell.length_c   1.000
_cell.angle_alpha   90.00
_cell.angle_beta   90.00
_cell.angle_gamma   90.00
#
_symmetry.space_group_name_H-M   'P 1'
#
loop_
_entity.id
_entity.type
_entity.pdbx_description
1 polymer ?
#
loop_
_entity_poly.entity_id
_entity_poly.type
_entity_poly.pdbx_seq_one_letter_code
_entity_poly.pdbx_strand_id
1 'polypeptide(L)'
;MREDFLHFIWQFQHFDKNALATTQQQSLSILDTGKRNADAGADFQMAKVIMDGVAWAGSVEIHLKSSDWNHHQHQQDPSYNNVVLHVVWQDDRPIQRADQSYLPTLELKDRVDMHWLYRYQSLMHNLSPIPCASQWNQVNDLKKITMLDRSLVQRLQDKAFLVRALLIKNQYDWEE
;
A
#
# COMPACT_ATOMS: atom_id res chain seq x y z
N MET A 1 17.67 2.17 2.74
CA MET A 1 16.21 1.92 2.60
C MET A 1 15.56 3.23 2.18
N ARG A 2 14.48 3.20 1.40
CA ARG A 2 13.71 4.40 1.00
C ARG A 2 12.26 4.23 1.47
N GLU A 3 11.53 5.33 1.64
CA GLU A 3 10.13 5.33 2.07
C GLU A 3 9.22 4.56 1.11
N ASP A 4 9.51 4.56 -0.20
CA ASP A 4 8.78 3.74 -1.19
C ASP A 4 8.72 2.26 -0.81
N PHE A 5 9.74 1.74 -0.12
CA PHE A 5 9.70 0.37 0.39
C PHE A 5 8.70 0.23 1.53
N LEU A 6 8.63 1.19 2.46
CA LEU A 6 7.63 1.19 3.52
C LEU A 6 6.21 1.35 2.97
N HIS A 7 6.03 2.16 1.92
CA HIS A 7 4.76 2.26 1.19
C HIS A 7 4.33 0.89 0.65
N PHE A 8 5.25 0.14 0.04
CA PHE A 8 5.01 -1.23 -0.41
C PHE A 8 4.65 -2.17 0.75
N ILE A 9 5.43 -2.14 1.84
CA ILE A 9 5.18 -2.98 3.03
C ILE A 9 3.82 -2.69 3.65
N TRP A 10 3.44 -1.41 3.77
CA TRP A 10 2.14 -0.99 4.28
C TRP A 10 1.02 -1.42 3.33
N GLN A 11 1.10 -1.07 2.05
CA GLN A 11 0.03 -1.33 1.08
C GLN A 11 -0.29 -2.82 0.94
N PHE A 12 0.72 -3.68 0.95
CA PHE A 12 0.55 -5.13 0.80
C PHE A 12 0.58 -5.89 2.12
N GLN A 13 0.73 -5.19 3.24
CA GLN A 13 0.73 -5.73 4.60
C GLN A 13 1.77 -6.85 4.79
N HIS A 14 2.98 -6.66 4.26
CA HIS A 14 4.09 -7.62 4.30
C HIS A 14 4.93 -7.47 5.59
N PHE A 15 4.28 -7.59 6.75
CA PHE A 15 4.91 -7.55 8.07
C PHE A 15 4.12 -8.38 9.08
N ASP A 16 4.72 -8.67 10.23
CA ASP A 16 4.07 -9.40 11.31
C ASP A 16 2.98 -8.55 11.98
N LYS A 17 1.74 -9.03 11.86
CA LYS A 17 0.53 -8.42 12.42
C LYS A 17 0.09 -9.05 13.75
N ASN A 18 0.82 -10.06 14.24
CA ASN A 18 0.53 -10.63 15.55
C ASN A 18 0.74 -9.58 16.64
N ALA A 19 -0.24 -9.48 17.54
CA ALA A 19 -0.27 -8.51 18.64
C ALA A 19 0.19 -7.11 18.19
N LEU A 20 -0.40 -6.61 17.11
CA LEU A 20 -0.06 -5.31 16.57
C LEU A 20 -0.45 -4.22 17.58
N ALA A 21 0.47 -3.31 17.84
CA ALA A 21 0.28 -2.22 18.78
C ALA A 21 1.09 -1.00 18.35
N THR A 22 0.66 0.18 18.79
CA THR A 22 1.42 1.42 18.62
C THR A 22 2.60 1.45 19.59
N THR A 23 3.55 2.38 19.39
CA THR A 23 4.66 2.59 20.33
C THR A 23 4.20 3.14 21.68
N GLN A 24 2.95 3.62 21.76
CA GLN A 24 2.26 3.95 23.01
C GLN A 24 1.49 2.76 23.62
N GLN A 25 1.74 1.54 23.14
CA GLN A 25 1.12 0.28 23.61
C GLN A 25 -0.40 0.17 23.38
N GLN A 26 -0.96 1.00 22.50
CA GLN A 26 -2.36 0.87 22.12
C GLN A 26 -2.52 -0.31 21.17
N SER A 27 -3.47 -1.19 21.45
CA SER A 27 -3.80 -2.31 20.57
C SER A 27 -4.24 -1.78 19.20
N LEU A 28 -3.68 -2.33 18.12
CA LEU A 28 -3.91 -1.84 16.75
C LEU A 28 -4.44 -2.98 15.87
N SER A 29 -5.43 -2.69 15.04
CA SER A 29 -5.88 -3.57 13.96
C SER A 29 -6.14 -2.77 12.71
N ILE A 30 -5.66 -3.27 11.56
CA ILE A 30 -5.78 -2.58 10.28
C ILE A 30 -6.97 -3.19 9.53
N LEU A 31 -8.02 -2.40 9.34
CA LEU A 31 -9.21 -2.82 8.58
C LEU A 31 -9.04 -2.52 7.08
N ASP A 32 -8.44 -1.36 6.77
CA ASP A 32 -8.18 -0.89 5.42
C ASP A 32 -6.91 -0.03 5.43
N THR A 33 -5.96 -0.33 4.55
CA THR A 33 -4.70 0.44 4.41
C THR A 33 -4.91 1.81 3.80
N GLY A 34 -6.09 2.06 3.23
CA GLY A 34 -6.39 3.25 2.46
C GLY A 34 -5.85 3.18 1.03
N LYS A 35 -6.00 4.28 0.30
CA LYS A 35 -5.52 4.46 -1.07
C LYS A 35 -4.24 5.29 -1.06
N ARG A 36 -3.22 4.82 -1.76
CA ARG A 36 -1.97 5.57 -1.95
C ARG A 36 -2.28 6.91 -2.63
N ASN A 37 -1.79 7.99 -2.04
CA ASN A 37 -1.83 9.33 -2.56
C ASN A 37 -0.54 9.59 -3.34
N ALA A 38 -0.65 10.10 -4.58
CA ALA A 38 0.50 10.51 -5.38
C ALA A 38 0.64 12.04 -5.45
N ASP A 39 -0.34 12.75 -4.88
CA ASP A 39 -0.40 14.20 -4.82
C ASP A 39 0.07 14.70 -3.45
N ALA A 40 -0.08 16.01 -3.20
CA ALA A 40 0.26 16.61 -1.91
C ALA A 40 -0.59 16.06 -0.74
N GLY A 41 -0.03 16.17 0.47
CA GLY A 41 -0.64 15.67 1.71
C GLY A 41 -0.14 14.27 2.05
N ALA A 42 -0.84 13.61 2.98
CA ALA A 42 -0.37 12.36 3.53
C ALA A 42 -0.33 11.20 2.51
N ASP A 43 0.58 10.25 2.74
CA ASP A 43 0.91 9.14 1.82
C ASP A 43 -0.27 8.23 1.45
N PHE A 44 -1.18 7.98 2.41
CA PHE A 44 -2.36 7.15 2.21
C PHE A 44 -3.60 7.86 2.75
N GLN A 45 -4.68 7.84 1.97
CA GLN A 45 -5.96 8.45 2.33
C GLN A 45 -7.03 7.40 2.59
N MET A 46 -8.01 7.74 3.43
CA MET A 46 -9.19 6.89 3.73
C MET A 46 -8.84 5.52 4.34
N ALA A 47 -7.72 5.44 5.06
CA ALA A 47 -7.38 4.27 5.85
C ALA A 47 -8.37 4.09 7.02
N LYS A 48 -8.54 2.85 7.46
CA LYS A 48 -9.39 2.48 8.59
C LYS A 48 -8.63 1.56 9.52
N VAL A 49 -8.52 1.97 10.78
CA VAL A 49 -7.83 1.21 11.83
C VAL A 49 -8.68 1.16 13.08
N ILE A 50 -8.50 0.12 13.89
CA ILE A 50 -9.05 0.05 15.25
C ILE A 50 -7.89 0.25 16.21
N MET A 51 -8.02 1.22 17.12
CA MET A 51 -7.09 1.44 18.22
C MET A 51 -7.85 1.32 19.55
N ASP A 52 -7.43 0.39 20.41
CA ASP A 52 -8.08 0.10 21.70
C ASP A 52 -9.61 -0.07 21.62
N GLY A 53 -10.06 -0.77 20.57
CA GLY A 53 -11.48 -1.04 20.32
C GLY A 53 -12.25 0.10 19.66
N VAL A 54 -11.64 1.27 19.46
CA VAL A 54 -12.25 2.42 18.77
C VAL A 54 -11.84 2.42 17.29
N ALA A 55 -12.83 2.51 16.40
CA ALA A 55 -12.59 2.61 14.96
C ALA A 55 -12.26 4.05 14.55
N TRP A 56 -11.16 4.21 13.83
CA TRP A 56 -10.68 5.47 13.28
C TRP A 56 -10.67 5.40 11.75
N ALA A 57 -11.03 6.51 11.12
CA ALA A 57 -10.93 6.69 9.68
C ALA A 57 -10.17 7.99 9.39
N GLY A 58 -9.17 7.94 8.53
CA GLY A 58 -8.33 9.09 8.21
C GLY A 58 -7.18 8.75 7.30
N SER A 59 -6.10 9.52 7.38
CA SER A 59 -4.90 9.30 6.57
C SER A 59 -3.83 8.51 7.32
N VAL A 60 -2.88 7.93 6.59
CA VAL A 60 -1.67 7.34 7.14
C VAL A 60 -0.48 8.01 6.49
N GLU A 61 0.48 8.38 7.33
CA GLU A 61 1.74 8.98 6.89
C GLU A 61 2.89 8.02 7.15
N ILE A 62 3.88 7.95 6.24
CA ILE A 62 4.96 6.99 6.32
C ILE A 62 6.33 7.66 6.25
N HIS A 63 7.19 7.36 7.23
CA HIS A 63 8.56 7.89 7.25
C HIS A 63 9.57 6.82 7.63
N LEU A 64 10.86 7.04 7.33
CA LEU A 64 11.91 6.18 7.88
C LEU A 64 12.06 6.37 9.39
N LYS A 65 12.03 7.62 9.87
CA LYS A 65 12.08 7.94 11.28
C LYS A 65 10.85 8.75 11.69
N SER A 66 10.40 8.56 12.92
CA SER A 66 9.35 9.42 13.49
C SER A 66 9.72 10.90 13.46
N SER A 67 10.99 11.25 13.70
CA SER A 67 11.48 12.62 13.68
C SER A 67 11.32 13.34 12.34
N ASP A 68 11.23 12.59 11.24
CA ASP A 68 11.05 13.15 9.89
C ASP A 68 9.72 13.91 9.76
N TRP A 69 8.71 13.56 10.58
CA TRP A 69 7.48 14.35 10.69
C TRP A 69 7.74 15.83 10.95
N ASN A 70 8.65 16.12 11.88
CA ASN A 70 9.01 17.49 12.22
C ASN A 70 9.97 18.11 11.20
N HIS A 71 10.84 17.30 10.62
CA HIS A 71 11.77 17.73 9.57
C HIS A 71 11.02 18.24 8.34
N HIS A 72 9.93 17.56 7.97
CA HIS A 72 9.04 17.93 6.87
C HIS A 72 7.97 18.96 7.26
N GLN A 73 7.99 19.45 8.51
CA GLN A 73 7.08 20.49 9.02
C GLN A 73 5.58 20.10 9.02
N HIS A 74 5.25 18.81 9.03
CA HIS A 74 3.85 18.33 9.03
C HIS A 74 3.07 18.77 10.27
N GLN A 75 3.74 18.98 11.41
CA GLN A 75 3.16 19.54 12.63
C GLN A 75 2.63 20.97 12.47
N GLN A 76 3.04 21.68 11.41
CA GLN A 76 2.60 23.04 11.09
C GLN A 76 1.64 23.09 9.89
N ASP A 77 1.40 21.96 9.24
CA ASP A 77 0.58 21.87 8.04
C ASP A 77 -0.79 21.23 8.36
N PRO A 78 -1.89 21.99 8.26
CA PRO A 78 -3.23 21.49 8.55
C PRO A 78 -3.67 20.28 7.70
N SER A 79 -3.06 20.05 6.54
CA SER A 79 -3.37 18.89 5.69
C SER A 79 -3.02 17.56 6.33
N TYR A 80 -2.13 17.55 7.34
CA TYR A 80 -1.72 16.35 8.07
C TYR A 80 -2.49 16.14 9.38
N ASN A 81 -3.39 17.05 9.76
CA ASN A 81 -4.18 16.90 10.99
C ASN A 81 -5.10 15.67 10.96
N ASN A 82 -5.46 15.18 9.77
CA ASN A 82 -6.31 13.99 9.60
C ASN A 82 -5.52 12.66 9.59
N VAL A 83 -4.20 12.67 9.77
CA VAL A 83 -3.38 11.45 9.84
C VAL A 83 -3.73 10.69 11.10
N VAL A 84 -4.37 9.53 11.03
CA VAL A 84 -4.78 8.76 12.23
C VAL A 84 -3.68 7.84 12.74
N LEU A 85 -2.70 7.50 11.89
CA LEU A 85 -1.59 6.61 12.23
C LEU A 85 -0.34 7.05 11.48
N HIS A 86 0.79 7.14 12.18
CA HIS A 86 2.11 7.33 11.61
C HIS A 86 2.82 5.97 11.54
N VAL A 87 3.21 5.53 10.35
CA VAL A 87 3.92 4.27 10.18
C VAL A 87 5.38 4.59 9.92
N VAL A 88 6.28 4.02 10.72
CA VAL A 88 7.71 4.32 10.63
C VAL A 88 8.54 3.06 10.54
N TRP A 89 9.71 3.15 9.92
CA TRP A 89 10.70 2.10 10.12
C TRP A 89 11.17 2.10 11.57
N GLN A 90 11.58 3.25 12.10
CA GLN A 90 12.05 3.41 13.48
C GLN A 90 11.36 4.59 14.19
N ASP A 91 10.85 4.35 15.39
CA ASP A 91 10.33 5.40 16.28
C ASP A 91 11.48 5.94 17.14
N ASP A 92 12.08 7.04 16.71
CA ASP A 92 13.22 7.69 17.38
C ASP A 92 12.81 8.83 18.32
N ARG A 93 11.57 9.33 18.24
CA ARG A 93 11.00 10.29 19.18
C ARG A 93 9.48 10.34 19.11
N PRO A 94 8.79 10.63 20.23
CA PRO A 94 7.37 10.91 20.21
C PRO A 94 7.03 12.12 19.34
N ILE A 95 5.92 11.99 18.59
CA ILE A 95 5.38 13.03 17.72
C ILE A 95 4.07 13.57 18.28
N GLN A 96 3.95 14.89 18.26
CA GLN A 96 2.74 15.60 18.66
C GLN A 96 2.13 16.29 17.44
N ARG A 97 0.80 16.28 17.39
CA ARG A 97 0.02 17.04 16.41
C ARG A 97 -0.03 18.52 16.81
N ALA A 98 -0.64 19.33 15.94
CA ALA A 98 -0.91 20.74 16.22
C ALA A 98 -1.77 20.96 17.50
N ASP A 99 -2.62 19.99 17.87
CA ASP A 99 -3.44 20.02 19.08
C ASP A 99 -2.72 19.48 20.34
N GLN A 100 -1.41 19.23 20.26
CA GLN A 100 -0.55 18.67 21.32
C GLN A 100 -0.83 17.21 21.70
N SER A 101 -1.84 16.57 21.10
CA SER A 101 -2.04 15.14 21.28
C SER A 101 -0.90 14.34 20.63
N TYR A 102 -0.59 13.18 21.20
CA TYR A 102 0.38 12.27 20.60
C TYR A 102 -0.21 11.62 19.34
N LEU A 103 0.58 11.62 18.28
CA LEU A 103 0.24 10.91 17.05
C LEU A 103 0.51 9.41 17.28
N PRO A 104 -0.50 8.53 17.15
CA PRO A 104 -0.27 7.10 17.29
C PRO A 104 0.72 6.61 16.22
N THR A 105 1.77 5.91 16.65
CA THR A 105 2.86 5.48 15.77
C THR A 105 3.00 3.96 15.74
N LEU A 106 3.09 3.36 14.55
CA LEU A 106 3.44 1.95 14.34
C LEU A 106 4.90 1.85 13.87
N GLU A 107 5.74 1.15 14.63
CA GLU A 107 7.11 0.83 14.24
C GLU A 107 7.20 -0.52 13.51
N LEU A 108 7.91 -0.55 12.38
CA LEU A 108 8.02 -1.72 11.50
C LEU A 108 9.37 -2.46 11.57
N LYS A 109 10.42 -1.87 12.16
CA LYS A 109 11.79 -2.42 12.16
C LYS A 109 11.89 -3.90 12.53
N ASP A 110 11.19 -4.31 13.59
CA ASP A 110 11.23 -5.67 14.11
C ASP A 110 10.04 -6.54 13.63
N ARG A 111 9.21 -6.00 12.72
CA ARG A 111 8.04 -6.70 12.16
C ARG A 111 8.21 -7.07 10.70
N VAL A 112 9.22 -6.57 10.02
CA VAL A 112 9.47 -6.82 8.58
C VAL A 112 10.65 -7.77 8.41
N ASP A 113 10.41 -8.88 7.72
CA ASP A 113 11.50 -9.75 7.27
C ASP A 113 12.32 -9.03 6.18
N MET A 114 13.62 -8.88 6.42
CA MET A 114 14.55 -8.21 5.49
C MET A 114 14.64 -8.90 4.12
N HIS A 115 14.22 -10.16 3.98
CA HIS A 115 14.02 -10.81 2.68
C HIS A 115 13.16 -9.95 1.74
N TRP A 116 12.12 -9.29 2.26
CA TRP A 116 11.27 -8.41 1.44
C TRP A 116 12.03 -7.22 0.88
N LEU A 117 12.94 -6.62 1.66
CA LEU A 117 13.78 -5.52 1.20
C LEU A 117 14.68 -5.96 0.05
N TYR A 118 15.37 -7.10 0.22
CA TYR A 118 16.25 -7.63 -0.82
C TYR A 118 15.48 -7.97 -2.11
N ARG A 119 14.31 -8.58 -1.97
CA ARG A 119 13.45 -8.91 -3.11
C ARG A 119 12.93 -7.66 -3.83
N TYR A 120 12.47 -6.66 -3.07
CA TYR A 120 12.00 -5.39 -3.60
C TYR A 120 13.12 -4.69 -4.39
N GLN A 121 14.31 -4.56 -3.79
CA GLN A 121 15.46 -3.95 -4.46
C GLN A 121 15.88 -4.71 -5.71
N SER A 122 15.88 -6.05 -5.66
CA SER A 122 16.20 -6.89 -6.81
C SER A 122 15.25 -6.67 -7.99
N LEU A 123 13.95 -6.49 -7.73
CA LEU A 123 12.97 -6.24 -8.79
C LEU A 123 13.05 -4.79 -9.30
N MET A 124 13.13 -3.81 -8.41
CA MET A 124 13.12 -2.38 -8.78
C MET A 124 14.38 -1.94 -9.51
N HIS A 125 15.52 -2.58 -9.28
CA HIS A 125 16.77 -2.29 -9.97
C HIS A 125 17.01 -3.19 -11.20
N ASN A 126 16.10 -4.11 -11.51
CA ASN A 126 16.25 -4.96 -12.69
C ASN A 126 15.87 -4.19 -13.95
N LEU A 127 16.81 -4.09 -14.89
CA LEU A 127 16.63 -3.39 -16.17
C LEU A 127 15.90 -4.23 -17.24
N SER A 128 15.56 -5.49 -16.92
CA SER A 128 14.79 -6.34 -17.83
C SER A 128 13.39 -5.77 -18.07
N PRO A 129 12.82 -5.89 -19.29
CA PRO A 129 11.46 -5.40 -19.59
C PRO A 129 10.39 -5.95 -18.64
N ILE A 130 10.59 -7.19 -18.15
CA ILE A 130 9.80 -7.80 -17.09
C ILE A 130 10.78 -8.15 -15.96
N PRO A 131 10.78 -7.42 -14.83
CA PRO A 131 11.75 -7.60 -13.76
C PRO A 131 11.84 -9.02 -13.17
N CYS A 132 10.75 -9.77 -13.21
CA CYS A 132 10.69 -11.14 -12.70
C CYS A 132 10.83 -12.23 -13.78
N ALA A 133 11.16 -11.88 -15.04
CA ALA A 133 11.18 -12.84 -16.16
C ALA A 133 12.07 -14.05 -15.91
N SER A 134 13.25 -13.86 -15.31
CA SER A 134 14.18 -14.95 -14.98
C SER A 134 13.64 -15.93 -13.95
N GLN A 135 12.62 -15.54 -13.17
CA GLN A 135 11.97 -16.37 -12.16
C GLN A 135 10.85 -17.23 -12.75
N TRP A 136 10.50 -17.06 -14.04
CA TRP A 136 9.39 -17.78 -14.69
C TRP A 136 9.47 -19.30 -14.52
N ASN A 137 10.67 -19.87 -14.70
CA ASN A 137 10.88 -21.31 -14.60
C ASN A 137 10.75 -21.83 -13.16
N GLN A 138 10.84 -20.97 -12.14
CA GLN A 138 10.69 -21.33 -10.74
C GLN A 138 9.21 -21.39 -10.31
N VAL A 139 8.31 -20.81 -11.11
CA VAL A 139 6.87 -20.85 -10.84
C VAL A 139 6.32 -22.23 -11.22
N ASN A 140 5.51 -22.81 -10.33
CA ASN A 140 4.84 -24.09 -10.57
C ASN A 140 3.92 -24.03 -11.82
N ASP A 141 3.95 -25.08 -12.64
CA ASP A 141 3.23 -25.11 -13.92
C ASP A 141 1.70 -25.02 -13.77
N LEU A 142 1.12 -25.57 -12.71
CA LEU A 142 -0.32 -25.43 -12.42
C LEU A 142 -0.69 -23.96 -12.25
N LYS A 143 0.15 -23.16 -11.58
CA LYS A 143 -0.07 -21.72 -11.42
C LYS A 143 0.02 -21.00 -12.77
N LYS A 144 0.98 -21.37 -13.62
CA LYS A 144 1.13 -20.81 -14.97
C LYS A 144 -0.13 -21.06 -15.80
N ILE A 145 -0.57 -22.32 -15.88
CA ILE A 145 -1.75 -22.73 -16.65
C ILE A 145 -2.99 -22.00 -16.14
N THR A 146 -3.25 -22.05 -14.82
CA THR A 146 -4.42 -21.40 -14.22
C THR A 146 -4.46 -19.89 -14.50
N MET A 147 -3.31 -19.21 -14.43
CA MET A 147 -3.21 -17.78 -14.71
C MET A 147 -3.44 -17.46 -16.19
N LEU A 148 -2.87 -18.27 -17.10
CA LEU A 148 -3.03 -18.10 -18.54
C LEU A 148 -4.46 -18.36 -18.99
N ASP A 149 -5.10 -19.42 -18.48
CA ASP A 149 -6.51 -19.74 -18.78
C ASP A 149 -7.44 -18.61 -18.33
N ARG A 150 -7.27 -18.13 -17.09
CA ARG A 150 -8.04 -16.99 -16.58
C ARG A 150 -7.84 -15.74 -17.45
N SER A 151 -6.60 -15.44 -17.81
CA SER A 151 -6.27 -14.27 -18.64
C SER A 151 -6.86 -14.38 -20.05
N LEU A 152 -6.86 -15.58 -20.64
CA LEU A 152 -7.47 -15.86 -21.94
C LEU A 152 -8.98 -15.61 -21.91
N VAL A 153 -9.67 -16.16 -20.91
CA VAL A 153 -11.12 -15.98 -20.75
C VAL A 153 -11.48 -14.51 -20.56
N GLN A 154 -10.75 -13.80 -19.69
CA GLN A 154 -10.99 -12.37 -19.46
C GLN A 154 -10.79 -11.56 -20.75
N ARG A 155 -9.71 -11.80 -21.49
CA ARG A 155 -9.45 -11.13 -22.77
C ARG A 155 -10.52 -11.43 -23.81
N LEU A 156 -11.06 -12.65 -23.85
CA LEU A 156 -12.17 -13.01 -24.75
C LEU A 156 -13.44 -12.24 -24.37
N GLN A 157 -13.77 -12.16 -23.08
CA GLN A 157 -14.92 -11.42 -22.58
C GLN A 157 -14.81 -9.93 -22.92
N ASP A 158 -13.65 -9.32 -22.70
CA ASP A 158 -13.41 -7.90 -23.01
C ASP A 158 -13.60 -7.62 -24.51
N LYS A 159 -13.05 -8.50 -25.36
CA LYS A 159 -13.23 -8.39 -26.83
C LYS A 159 -14.68 -8.59 -27.26
N ALA A 160 -15.37 -9.58 -26.69
CA ALA A 160 -16.78 -9.84 -27.00
C ALA A 160 -17.66 -8.66 -26.56
N PHE A 161 -17.36 -8.04 -25.42
CA PHE A 161 -18.04 -6.83 -24.95
C PHE A 161 -17.88 -5.69 -25.96
N LEU A 162 -16.66 -5.45 -26.45
CA LEU A 162 -16.39 -4.41 -27.44
C LEU A 162 -17.17 -4.66 -28.75
N VAL A 163 -17.16 -5.88 -29.27
CA VAL A 163 -17.91 -6.25 -30.49
C VAL A 163 -19.41 -6.08 -30.29
N ARG A 164 -19.94 -6.51 -29.13
CA ARG A 164 -21.37 -6.37 -28.81
C ARG A 164 -21.78 -4.91 -28.66
N ALA A 165 -20.91 -4.08 -28.07
CA ALA A 165 -21.15 -2.64 -27.96
C ALA A 165 -21.20 -1.98 -29.34
N LEU A 166 -20.33 -2.37 -30.27
CA LEU A 166 -20.36 -1.91 -31.67
C LEU A 166 -21.66 -2.35 -32.36
N LEU A 167 -22.04 -3.62 -32.23
CA LEU A 167 -23.27 -4.13 -32.82
C LEU A 167 -24.52 -3.36 -32.38
N ILE A 168 -24.64 -3.10 -31.08
CA ILE A 168 -25.76 -2.34 -30.52
C ILE A 168 -25.73 -0.89 -31.03
N LYS A 169 -24.54 -0.28 -31.10
CA LYS A 169 -24.37 1.09 -31.61
C LYS A 169 -24.79 1.21 -33.08
N ASN A 170 -24.46 0.21 -33.89
CA ASN A 170 -24.82 0.15 -35.31
C ASN A 170 -26.23 -0.44 -35.53
N GLN A 171 -27.07 -0.51 -34.50
CA GLN A 171 -28.45 -1.00 -34.60
C GLN A 171 -28.58 -2.40 -35.21
N TYR A 172 -27.65 -3.29 -34.88
CA TYR A 172 -27.58 -4.65 -35.41
C TYR A 172 -27.20 -4.75 -36.90
N ASP A 173 -26.72 -3.66 -37.49
CA ASP A 173 -26.14 -3.63 -38.83
C ASP A 173 -24.61 -3.76 -38.76
N TRP A 174 -24.05 -4.59 -39.63
CA TRP A 174 -22.60 -4.82 -39.74
C TRP A 174 -21.97 -4.12 -40.95
N GLU A 175 -22.77 -3.47 -41.82
CA GLU A 175 -22.29 -2.79 -43.03
C GLU A 175 -22.09 -1.26 -42.86
N GLU A 176 -22.51 -0.67 -41.74
CA GLU A 176 -22.21 0.72 -41.31
C GLU A 176 -21.07 0.81 -40.29
#